data_AF-A0A107ZYV5-F1
#
_entry.id   AF-A0A107ZYV5-F1
#
_cell.length_a   1.000
_cell.length_b   1.000
_cell.length_c   1.000
_cell.angle_alpha   90.00
_cell.angle_beta   90.00
_cell.angle_gamma   90.00
#
_symmetry.space_group_name_H-M   'P 1'
#
loop_
_entity.id
_entity.type
_entity.pdbx_description
1 polymer ?
#
loop_
_entity_poly.entity_id
_entity_poly.type
_entity_poly.pdbx_seq_one_letter_code
_entity_poly.pdbx_strand_id
1 'polypeptide(L)'
;MSVFAQEKLIADYQAGVAAWFAAVHPALRGFEAVVDLNLQATKAALTEYEDTLKDAFTGQNPAEFFTRQLGASQQAVTKVASYGRHLFDIATTTQAEFAKIAQAQYEQNDKRLKDLLGELTKHAPAGSAPVVAALNSALSAASVAAETVRAATGQVIEAAQSGFDAVGAAARTGKPAAAARKDAAPREAAA
;
A
#
# COMPACT_ATOMS: atom_id res chain seq x y z
N MET A 1 8.43 -14.32 43.56
CA MET A 1 8.73 -13.47 42.38
C MET A 1 9.10 -14.26 41.11
N SER A 2 9.30 -15.60 41.14
CA SER A 2 9.70 -16.38 39.94
C SER A 2 8.57 -16.60 38.91
N VAL A 3 7.33 -16.85 39.37
CA VAL A 3 6.20 -17.25 38.51
C VAL A 3 5.79 -16.11 37.55
N PHE A 4 5.66 -14.89 38.07
CA PHE A 4 5.40 -13.68 37.27
C PHE A 4 6.50 -13.36 36.23
N ALA A 5 7.77 -13.67 36.54
CA ALA A 5 8.87 -13.47 35.60
C ALA A 5 8.83 -14.51 34.46
N GLN A 6 8.43 -15.74 34.75
CA GLN A 6 8.23 -16.80 33.77
C GLN A 6 7.01 -16.53 32.88
N GLU A 7 5.88 -16.10 33.45
CA GLU A 7 4.68 -15.71 32.68
C GLU A 7 4.94 -14.53 31.75
N LYS A 8 5.66 -13.50 32.21
CA LYS A 8 6.06 -12.37 31.35
C LYS A 8 6.95 -12.82 30.19
N LEU A 9 7.91 -13.71 30.45
CA LEU A 9 8.83 -14.21 29.42
C LEU A 9 8.10 -15.06 28.37
N ILE A 10 7.15 -15.90 28.79
CA ILE A 10 6.29 -16.67 27.89
C ILE A 10 5.40 -15.73 27.06
N ALA A 11 4.80 -14.71 27.68
CA ALA A 11 3.98 -13.72 26.98
C ALA A 11 4.79 -12.89 25.96
N ASP A 12 6.01 -12.48 26.32
CA ASP A 12 6.91 -11.75 25.43
C ASP A 12 7.34 -12.63 24.24
N TYR A 13 7.61 -13.92 24.47
CA TYR A 13 7.91 -14.88 23.40
C TYR A 13 6.71 -15.09 22.46
N GLN A 14 5.51 -15.29 23.01
CA GLN A 14 4.28 -15.44 22.22
C GLN A 14 3.97 -14.19 21.41
N ALA A 15 4.14 -13.00 21.99
CA ALA A 15 3.97 -11.74 21.27
C ALA A 15 4.98 -11.58 20.12
N GLY A 16 6.24 -11.98 20.33
CA GLY A 16 7.25 -12.00 19.28
C GLY A 16 6.91 -12.94 18.12
N VAL A 17 6.45 -14.16 18.43
CA VAL A 17 5.99 -15.13 17.42
C VAL A 17 4.76 -14.61 16.67
N ALA A 18 3.78 -14.04 17.38
CA ALA A 18 2.58 -13.47 16.78
C ALA A 18 2.91 -12.28 15.86
N ALA A 19 3.80 -11.38 16.27
CA ALA A 19 4.25 -10.25 15.47
C ALA A 19 4.99 -10.72 14.20
N TRP A 20 5.81 -11.76 14.30
CA TRP A 20 6.49 -12.37 13.16
C TRP A 20 5.50 -12.92 12.14
N PHE A 21 4.55 -13.76 12.55
CA PHE A 21 3.55 -14.31 11.63
C PHE A 21 2.62 -13.23 11.08
N ALA A 22 2.26 -12.24 11.90
CA ALA A 22 1.50 -11.08 11.44
C ALA A 22 2.21 -10.38 10.29
N ALA A 23 3.55 -10.22 10.33
CA ALA A 23 4.31 -9.60 9.23
C ALA A 23 4.52 -10.53 8.02
N VAL A 24 4.75 -11.83 8.24
CA VAL A 24 5.04 -12.78 7.15
C VAL A 24 3.80 -13.06 6.29
N HIS A 25 2.60 -13.13 6.89
CA HIS A 25 1.38 -13.43 6.13
C HIS A 25 1.06 -12.40 5.02
N PRO A 26 1.04 -11.08 5.27
CA PRO A 26 0.90 -10.07 4.23
C PRO A 26 2.01 -10.11 3.18
N ALA A 27 3.26 -10.37 3.58
CA ALA A 27 4.38 -10.48 2.65
C ALA A 27 4.17 -11.63 1.65
N LEU A 28 3.77 -12.81 2.14
CA LEU A 28 3.46 -13.97 1.30
C LEU A 28 2.25 -13.70 0.40
N ARG A 29 1.16 -13.14 0.93
CA ARG A 29 -0.02 -12.77 0.13
C ARG A 29 0.32 -11.77 -0.98
N GLY A 30 1.16 -10.78 -0.69
CA GLY A 30 1.65 -9.83 -1.69
C GLY A 30 2.48 -10.51 -2.78
N PHE A 31 3.38 -11.42 -2.39
CA PHE A 31 4.18 -12.21 -3.34
C PHE A 31 3.30 -13.11 -4.22
N GLU A 32 2.35 -13.85 -3.63
CA GLU A 32 1.38 -14.68 -4.35
C GLU A 32 0.60 -13.85 -5.37
N ALA A 33 0.12 -12.66 -4.98
CA ALA A 33 -0.60 -11.78 -5.89
C ALA A 33 0.26 -11.29 -7.08
N VAL A 34 1.56 -11.05 -6.87
CA VAL A 34 2.49 -10.70 -7.97
C VAL A 34 2.69 -11.90 -8.91
N VAL A 35 2.88 -13.11 -8.35
CA VAL A 35 3.01 -14.33 -9.16
C VAL A 35 1.75 -14.58 -9.99
N ASP A 36 0.58 -14.47 -9.37
CA ASP A 36 -0.71 -14.61 -10.05
C ASP A 36 -0.88 -13.57 -11.18
N LEU A 37 -0.48 -12.31 -10.93
CA LEU A 37 -0.50 -11.28 -11.97
C LEU A 37 0.41 -11.62 -13.16
N ASN A 38 1.62 -12.13 -12.90
CA ASN A 38 2.54 -12.56 -13.96
C ASN A 38 1.95 -13.73 -14.76
N LEU A 39 1.37 -14.72 -14.08
CA LEU A 39 0.72 -15.86 -14.75
C LEU A 39 -0.46 -15.41 -15.62
N GLN A 40 -1.27 -14.46 -15.14
CA GLN A 40 -2.36 -13.87 -15.94
C GLN A 40 -1.83 -13.13 -17.16
N ALA A 41 -0.77 -12.33 -17.01
CA ALA A 41 -0.14 -11.61 -18.12
C ALA A 41 0.45 -12.57 -19.16
N THR A 42 1.12 -13.65 -18.73
CA THR A 42 1.66 -14.68 -19.62
C THR A 42 0.54 -15.42 -20.36
N LYS A 43 -0.53 -15.82 -19.67
CA LYS A 43 -1.69 -16.46 -20.30
C LYS A 43 -2.35 -15.54 -21.33
N ALA A 44 -2.54 -14.27 -21.00
CA ALA A 44 -3.08 -13.29 -21.94
C ALA A 44 -2.19 -13.15 -23.19
N ALA A 45 -0.87 -13.04 -23.00
CA ALA A 45 0.07 -12.96 -24.12
C ALA A 45 0.03 -14.22 -25.01
N LEU A 46 -0.05 -15.41 -24.42
CA LEU A 46 -0.17 -16.67 -25.16
C LEU A 46 -1.44 -16.72 -26.03
N THR A 47 -2.59 -16.35 -25.47
CA THR A 47 -3.85 -16.28 -26.22
C THR A 47 -3.75 -15.28 -27.38
N GLU A 48 -3.14 -14.12 -27.15
CA GLU A 48 -2.96 -13.10 -28.18
C GLU A 48 -2.00 -13.54 -29.30
N TYR A 49 -0.94 -14.27 -28.96
CA TYR A 49 -0.05 -14.88 -29.95
C TYR A 49 -0.78 -15.92 -30.80
N GLU A 50 -1.63 -16.74 -30.19
CA GLU A 50 -2.46 -17.72 -30.91
C GLU A 50 -3.41 -17.03 -31.89
N ASP A 51 -4.11 -15.98 -31.44
CA ASP A 51 -5.01 -15.19 -32.28
C ASP A 51 -4.27 -14.50 -33.43
N THR A 52 -3.09 -13.91 -33.14
CA THR A 52 -2.23 -13.29 -34.15
C THR A 52 -1.77 -14.28 -35.21
N LEU A 53 -1.41 -15.51 -34.80
CA LEU A 53 -1.00 -16.57 -35.72
C LEU A 53 -2.18 -17.02 -36.59
N LYS A 54 -3.36 -17.26 -36.00
CA LYS A 54 -4.58 -17.61 -36.75
C LYS A 54 -4.92 -16.56 -37.79
N ASP A 55 -4.90 -15.28 -37.40
CA ASP A 55 -5.16 -14.14 -38.28
C ASP A 55 -4.14 -14.02 -39.43
N ALA A 56 -2.87 -14.37 -39.17
CA ALA A 56 -1.83 -14.38 -40.20
C ALA A 56 -2.07 -15.48 -41.26
N PHE A 57 -2.63 -16.62 -40.85
CA PHE A 57 -2.95 -17.73 -41.76
C PHE A 57 -4.26 -17.53 -42.54
N THR A 58 -5.19 -16.70 -42.07
CA THR A 58 -6.48 -16.45 -42.75
C THR A 58 -6.42 -15.34 -43.81
N GLY A 59 -5.33 -14.56 -43.86
CA GLY A 59 -4.98 -13.67 -44.97
C GLY A 59 -6.01 -12.57 -45.24
N GLN A 60 -5.75 -11.36 -44.71
CA GLN A 60 -6.61 -10.19 -44.93
C GLN A 60 -5.88 -8.94 -45.41
N ASN A 61 -6.69 -8.02 -45.92
CA ASN A 61 -6.38 -6.84 -46.72
C ASN A 61 -5.30 -5.93 -46.09
N PRO A 62 -4.34 -5.37 -46.88
CA PRO A 62 -3.30 -4.46 -46.37
C PRO A 62 -3.83 -3.23 -45.60
N ALA A 63 -5.05 -2.76 -45.89
CA ALA A 63 -5.69 -1.69 -45.11
C ALA A 63 -6.07 -2.15 -43.68
N GLU A 64 -6.60 -3.36 -43.53
CA GLU A 64 -6.95 -3.95 -42.22
C GLU A 64 -5.70 -4.26 -41.40
N PHE A 65 -4.58 -4.59 -42.05
CA PHE A 65 -3.29 -4.77 -41.39
C PHE A 65 -2.78 -3.48 -40.74
N PHE A 66 -2.88 -2.34 -41.44
CA PHE A 66 -2.43 -1.06 -40.91
C PHE A 66 -3.27 -0.61 -39.71
N THR A 67 -4.60 -0.77 -39.78
CA THR A 67 -5.50 -0.50 -38.65
C THR A 67 -5.20 -1.40 -37.45
N ARG A 68 -4.90 -2.70 -37.68
CA ARG A 68 -4.49 -3.64 -36.63
C ARG A 68 -3.15 -3.26 -36.00
N GLN A 69 -2.16 -2.86 -36.79
CA GLN A 69 -0.85 -2.44 -36.27
C GLN A 69 -0.97 -1.20 -35.38
N LEU A 70 -1.82 -0.25 -35.77
CA LEU A 70 -2.11 0.93 -34.96
C LEU A 70 -2.84 0.55 -33.65
N GLY A 71 -3.84 -0.33 -33.72
CA GLY A 71 -4.57 -0.86 -32.57
C GLY A 71 -3.68 -1.68 -31.60
N ALA A 72 -2.76 -2.47 -32.12
CA ALA A 72 -1.81 -3.27 -31.34
C ALA A 72 -0.90 -2.38 -30.48
N SER A 73 -0.44 -1.24 -31.03
CA SER A 73 0.36 -0.28 -30.26
C SER A 73 -0.43 0.36 -29.10
N GLN A 74 -1.71 0.69 -29.31
CA GLN A 74 -2.58 1.21 -28.25
C GLN A 74 -2.88 0.15 -27.18
N GLN A 75 -3.12 -1.09 -27.60
CA GLN A 75 -3.32 -2.21 -26.68
C GLN A 75 -2.06 -2.49 -25.86
N ALA A 76 -0.87 -2.41 -26.44
CA ALA A 76 0.39 -2.58 -25.71
C ALA A 76 0.56 -1.52 -24.60
N VAL A 77 0.29 -0.24 -24.90
CA VAL A 77 0.31 0.84 -23.91
C VAL A 77 -0.72 0.59 -22.79
N THR A 78 -1.93 0.18 -23.16
CA THR A 78 -2.99 -0.12 -22.19
C THR A 78 -2.63 -1.30 -21.28
N LYS A 79 -2.00 -2.36 -21.83
CA LYS A 79 -1.56 -3.53 -21.06
C LYS A 79 -0.44 -3.20 -20.08
N VAL A 80 0.55 -2.42 -20.50
CA VAL A 80 1.64 -1.98 -19.61
C VAL A 80 1.10 -1.08 -18.50
N ALA A 81 0.21 -0.15 -18.83
CA ALA A 81 -0.43 0.71 -17.84
C ALA A 81 -1.29 -0.09 -16.84
N SER A 82 -2.07 -1.06 -17.34
CA SER A 82 -2.89 -1.96 -16.51
C SER A 82 -2.03 -2.83 -15.59
N TYR A 83 -0.96 -3.44 -16.11
CA TYR A 83 -0.02 -4.21 -15.31
C TYR A 83 0.62 -3.35 -14.20
N GLY A 84 1.02 -2.11 -14.53
CA GLY A 84 1.50 -1.14 -13.56
C GLY A 84 0.47 -0.76 -12.49
N ARG A 85 -0.80 -0.56 -12.87
CA ARG A 85 -1.92 -0.33 -11.95
C ARG A 85 -2.09 -1.51 -11.00
N HIS A 86 -2.12 -2.74 -11.52
CA HIS A 86 -2.29 -3.94 -10.72
C HIS A 86 -1.12 -4.16 -9.75
N LEU A 87 0.13 -3.94 -10.18
CA LEU A 87 1.28 -3.96 -9.27
C LEU A 87 1.17 -2.90 -8.17
N PHE A 88 0.72 -1.71 -8.52
CA PHE A 88 0.50 -0.63 -7.56
C PHE A 88 -0.60 -0.98 -6.54
N ASP A 89 -1.70 -1.57 -6.99
CA ASP A 89 -2.79 -2.02 -6.12
C ASP A 89 -2.35 -3.15 -5.17
N ILE A 90 -1.51 -4.09 -5.66
CA ILE A 90 -0.91 -5.13 -4.81
C ILE A 90 -0.02 -4.50 -3.74
N ALA A 91 0.86 -3.57 -4.13
CA ALA A 91 1.77 -2.90 -3.20
C ALA A 91 1.03 -2.10 -2.13
N THR A 92 0.02 -1.32 -2.52
CA THR A 92 -0.79 -0.51 -1.60
C THR A 92 -1.66 -1.36 -0.67
N THR A 93 -2.25 -2.45 -1.18
CA THR A 93 -3.00 -3.41 -0.35
C THR A 93 -2.09 -4.09 0.67
N THR A 94 -0.90 -4.52 0.24
CA THR A 94 0.10 -5.13 1.12
C THR A 94 0.58 -4.16 2.19
N GLN A 95 0.86 -2.91 1.81
CA GLN A 95 1.21 -1.82 2.73
C GLN A 95 0.10 -1.57 3.76
N ALA A 96 -1.17 -1.58 3.33
CA ALA A 96 -2.31 -1.38 4.22
C ALA A 96 -2.42 -2.50 5.27
N GLU A 97 -2.14 -3.75 4.91
CA GLU A 97 -2.09 -4.87 5.87
C GLU A 97 -0.97 -4.68 6.90
N PHE A 98 0.22 -4.24 6.48
CA PHE A 98 1.30 -3.88 7.42
C PHE A 98 0.92 -2.71 8.34
N ALA A 99 0.26 -1.69 7.80
CA ALA A 99 -0.21 -0.54 8.58
C ALA A 99 -1.24 -0.96 9.64
N LYS A 100 -2.14 -1.91 9.33
CA LYS A 100 -3.08 -2.48 10.30
C LYS A 100 -2.37 -3.20 11.44
N ILE A 101 -1.33 -3.97 11.14
CA ILE A 101 -0.53 -4.67 12.17
C ILE A 101 0.17 -3.67 13.08
N ALA A 102 0.79 -2.64 12.50
CA ALA A 102 1.40 -1.56 13.28
C ALA A 102 0.39 -0.83 14.16
N GLN A 103 -0.81 -0.56 13.62
CA GLN A 103 -1.89 0.07 14.39
C GLN A 103 -2.36 -0.82 15.55
N ALA A 104 -2.55 -2.12 15.33
CA ALA A 104 -2.94 -3.05 16.38
C ALA A 104 -1.90 -3.09 17.53
N GLN A 105 -0.61 -3.05 17.18
CA GLN A 105 0.46 -2.98 18.19
C GLN A 105 0.48 -1.63 18.93
N TYR A 106 0.25 -0.53 18.21
CA TYR A 106 0.13 0.80 18.82
C TYR A 106 -1.04 0.86 19.80
N GLU A 107 -2.22 0.39 19.41
CA GLU A 107 -3.41 0.37 20.27
C GLU A 107 -3.20 -0.50 21.52
N GLN A 108 -2.51 -1.63 21.39
CA GLN A 108 -2.16 -2.46 22.53
C GLN A 108 -1.21 -1.74 23.50
N ASN A 109 -0.21 -1.03 22.97
CA ASN A 109 0.75 -0.28 23.78
C ASN A 109 0.13 0.96 24.42
N ASP A 110 -0.75 1.66 23.70
CA ASP A 110 -1.52 2.80 24.20
C ASP A 110 -2.44 2.40 25.36
N LYS A 111 -3.17 1.28 25.24
CA LYS A 111 -3.97 0.71 26.35
C LYS A 111 -3.11 0.42 27.57
N ARG A 112 -1.99 -0.27 27.39
CA ARG A 112 -1.04 -0.56 28.49
C ARG A 112 -0.52 0.71 29.15
N LEU A 113 -0.20 1.74 28.36
CA LEU A 113 0.28 3.02 28.88
C LEU A 113 -0.81 3.75 29.67
N LYS A 114 -2.06 3.74 29.18
CA LYS A 114 -3.22 4.31 29.87
C LYS A 114 -3.55 3.58 31.16
N ASP A 115 -3.46 2.25 31.18
CA ASP A 115 -3.66 1.45 32.39
C ASP A 115 -2.59 1.79 33.43
N LEU A 116 -1.32 1.88 33.03
CA LEU A 116 -0.21 2.29 33.91
C LEU A 116 -0.38 3.72 34.43
N LEU A 117 -0.82 4.64 33.59
CA LEU A 117 -1.14 6.02 33.99
C LEU A 117 -2.31 6.08 34.96
N GLY A 118 -3.35 5.27 34.73
CA GLY A 118 -4.50 5.16 35.63
C GLY A 118 -4.10 4.64 37.01
N GLU A 119 -3.29 3.59 37.06
CA GLU A 119 -2.72 3.05 38.30
C GLU A 119 -1.80 4.06 38.99
N LEU A 120 -0.92 4.73 38.23
CA LEU A 120 -0.02 5.74 38.77
C LEU A 120 -0.79 6.95 39.32
N THR A 121 -1.89 7.37 38.69
CA THR A 121 -2.72 8.49 39.15
C THR A 121 -3.47 8.14 40.45
N LYS A 122 -3.93 6.89 40.59
CA LYS A 122 -4.56 6.40 41.83
C LYS A 122 -3.57 6.29 43.00
N HIS A 123 -2.29 6.06 42.71
CA HIS A 123 -1.24 5.84 43.71
C HIS A 123 -0.15 6.94 43.71
N ALA A 124 -0.42 8.08 43.10
CA ALA A 124 0.57 9.12 42.86
C ALA A 124 0.86 9.96 44.13
N PRO A 125 2.15 10.19 44.48
CA PRO A 125 2.53 11.18 45.48
C PRO A 125 2.03 12.58 45.09
N ALA A 126 1.74 13.44 46.07
CA ALA A 126 1.38 14.84 45.82
C ALA A 126 2.49 15.53 45.01
N GLY A 127 2.22 15.86 43.73
CA GLY A 127 3.17 16.52 42.83
C GLY A 127 3.28 15.94 41.40
N SER A 128 2.66 14.81 41.08
CA SER A 128 2.79 14.14 39.77
C SER A 128 1.92 14.72 38.63
N ALA A 129 0.95 15.60 38.94
CA ALA A 129 0.01 16.16 37.97
C ALA A 129 0.66 16.81 36.72
N PRO A 130 1.78 17.56 36.82
CA PRO A 130 2.45 18.14 35.65
C PRO A 130 3.06 17.08 34.71
N VAL A 131 3.56 15.97 35.28
CA VAL A 131 4.17 14.88 34.52
C VAL A 131 3.12 14.09 33.75
N VAL A 132 1.98 13.81 34.39
CA VAL A 132 0.83 13.16 33.73
C VAL A 132 0.27 14.04 32.61
N ALA A 133 0.17 15.36 32.83
CA ALA A 133 -0.27 16.31 31.81
C ALA A 133 0.70 16.36 30.61
N ALA A 134 2.01 16.38 30.86
CA ALA A 134 3.02 16.35 29.79
C ALA A 134 2.95 15.05 28.97
N LEU A 135 2.72 13.90 29.62
CA LEU A 135 2.60 12.61 28.95
C LEU A 135 1.34 12.54 28.07
N ASN A 136 0.20 13.04 28.55
CA ASN A 136 -1.02 13.14 27.74
C ASN A 136 -0.82 14.05 26.51
N SER A 137 -0.13 15.17 26.67
CA SER A 137 0.20 16.06 25.55
C SER A 137 1.11 15.37 24.52
N ALA A 138 2.12 14.62 24.97
CA ALA A 138 2.99 13.86 24.08
C ALA A 138 2.22 12.78 23.31
N LEU A 139 1.29 12.09 23.97
CA LEU A 139 0.44 11.09 23.34
C LEU A 139 -0.45 11.71 22.25
N SER A 140 -1.10 12.84 22.56
CA SER A 140 -1.90 13.59 21.57
C SER A 140 -1.06 14.04 20.37
N ALA A 141 0.15 14.57 20.60
CA ALA A 141 1.05 14.97 19.52
C ALA A 141 1.47 13.79 18.63
N ALA A 142 1.74 12.62 19.23
CA ALA A 142 2.05 11.40 18.50
C ALA A 142 0.86 10.92 17.64
N SER A 143 -0.37 10.99 18.16
CA SER A 143 -1.57 10.62 17.40
C SER A 143 -1.78 11.55 16.19
N VAL A 144 -1.61 12.87 16.35
CA VAL A 144 -1.71 13.84 15.25
C VAL A 144 -0.63 13.61 14.19
N ALA A 145 0.60 13.33 14.61
CA ALA A 145 1.68 12.99 13.68
C ALA A 145 1.37 11.72 12.87
N ALA A 146 0.85 10.67 13.53
CA ALA A 146 0.44 9.43 12.86
C ALA A 146 -0.66 9.66 11.82
N GLU A 147 -1.67 10.49 12.15
CA GLU A 147 -2.76 10.84 11.23
C GLU A 147 -2.26 11.66 10.03
N THR A 148 -1.30 12.56 10.25
CA THR A 148 -0.66 13.35 9.19
C THR A 148 0.09 12.46 8.19
N VAL A 149 0.87 11.49 8.68
CA VAL A 149 1.58 10.52 7.83
C VAL A 149 0.58 9.67 7.04
N ARG A 150 -0.52 9.25 7.67
CA ARG A 150 -1.59 8.48 7.00
C ARG A 150 -2.25 9.30 5.89
N ALA A 151 -2.59 10.56 6.14
CA ALA A 151 -3.19 11.45 5.15
C ALA A 151 -2.25 11.69 3.96
N ALA A 152 -0.97 11.98 4.22
CA ALA A 152 0.03 12.17 3.17
C ALA A 152 0.21 10.90 2.32
N THR A 153 0.22 9.72 2.95
CA THR A 153 0.28 8.44 2.23
C THR A 153 -0.96 8.24 1.34
N GLY A 154 -2.15 8.57 1.84
CA GLY A 154 -3.39 8.52 1.07
C GLY A 154 -3.35 9.40 -0.18
N GLN A 155 -2.84 10.63 -0.05
CA GLN A 155 -2.70 11.55 -1.19
C GLN A 155 -1.75 11.02 -2.27
N VAL A 156 -0.64 10.39 -1.88
CA VAL A 156 0.29 9.75 -2.83
C VAL A 156 -0.41 8.61 -3.57
N ILE A 157 -1.23 7.83 -2.88
CA ILE A 157 -2.01 6.75 -3.48
C ILE A 157 -3.02 7.30 -4.49
N GLU A 158 -3.85 8.27 -4.09
CA GLU A 158 -4.85 8.89 -4.96
C GLU A 158 -4.23 9.56 -6.20
N ALA A 159 -3.08 10.21 -6.06
CA ALA A 159 -2.35 10.82 -7.17
C ALA A 159 -1.85 9.77 -8.18
N ALA A 160 -1.31 8.65 -7.68
CA ALA A 160 -0.89 7.54 -8.54
C ALA A 160 -2.08 6.93 -9.28
N GLN A 161 -3.20 6.68 -8.58
CA GLN A 161 -4.43 6.15 -9.17
C GLN A 161 -4.95 7.06 -10.30
N SER A 162 -5.01 8.37 -10.04
CA SER A 162 -5.42 9.38 -11.02
C SER A 162 -4.49 9.41 -12.25
N GLY A 163 -3.18 9.22 -12.04
CA GLY A 163 -2.21 9.12 -13.12
C GLY A 163 -2.46 7.92 -14.04
N PHE A 164 -2.79 6.76 -13.47
CA PHE A 164 -3.14 5.58 -14.26
C PHE A 164 -4.46 5.75 -15.03
N ASP A 165 -5.47 6.37 -14.41
CA ASP A 165 -6.74 6.66 -15.08
C ASP A 165 -6.56 7.61 -16.27
N ALA A 166 -5.70 8.62 -16.13
CA ALA A 166 -5.35 9.55 -17.20
C ALA A 166 -4.61 8.85 -18.35
N VAL A 167 -3.68 7.93 -18.05
CA VAL A 167 -3.00 7.11 -19.07
C VAL A 167 -3.99 6.19 -19.78
N GLY A 168 -4.93 5.58 -19.04
CA GLY A 168 -5.98 4.75 -19.62
C GLY A 168 -6.91 5.56 -20.56
N ALA A 169 -7.29 6.78 -20.18
CA ALA A 169 -8.09 7.66 -21.02
C ALA A 169 -7.33 8.13 -22.27
N ALA A 170 -6.04 8.45 -22.14
CA ALA A 170 -5.16 8.81 -23.23
C ALA A 170 -5.02 7.67 -24.26
N ALA A 171 -4.82 6.44 -23.77
CA ALA A 171 -4.73 5.25 -24.61
C ALA A 171 -6.01 5.01 -25.43
N ARG A 172 -7.20 5.21 -24.84
CA ARG A 172 -8.49 5.08 -25.54
C ARG A 172 -8.75 6.16 -26.60
N THR A 173 -8.16 7.34 -26.44
CA THR A 173 -8.39 8.49 -27.33
C THR A 173 -7.27 8.71 -28.35
N GLY A 174 -6.19 7.93 -28.29
CA GLY A 174 -5.03 8.06 -29.17
C GLY A 174 -4.24 9.37 -29.00
N LYS A 175 -4.53 10.13 -27.94
CA LYS A 175 -3.80 11.36 -27.60
C LYS A 175 -2.75 11.07 -26.52
N PRO A 176 -1.57 11.69 -26.58
CA PRO A 176 -0.60 11.55 -25.50
C PRO A 176 -1.19 12.08 -24.19
N ALA A 177 -1.01 11.32 -23.10
CA ALA A 177 -1.36 11.78 -21.77
C ALA A 177 -0.54 13.04 -21.49
N ALA A 178 -1.19 14.19 -21.33
CA ALA A 178 -0.52 15.39 -20.86
C ALA A 178 0.07 15.04 -19.49
N ALA A 179 1.40 14.97 -19.42
CA ALA A 179 2.11 14.43 -18.29
C ALA A 179 1.66 15.09 -16.97
N ALA A 180 1.17 14.28 -16.04
CA ALA A 180 0.86 14.65 -14.65
C ALA A 180 2.11 15.02 -13.82
N ARG A 181 3.20 15.46 -14.47
CA ARG A 181 4.46 15.91 -13.86
C ARG A 181 4.49 17.43 -13.63
N LYS A 182 3.35 18.10 -13.49
CA LYS A 182 3.34 19.54 -13.13
C LYS A 182 3.09 19.84 -11.65
N ASP A 183 2.66 18.87 -10.84
CA ASP A 183 2.38 19.12 -9.42
C ASP A 183 3.38 18.46 -8.45
N ALA A 184 4.47 17.87 -8.96
CA ALA A 184 5.58 17.36 -8.14
C ALA A 184 6.79 18.32 -8.14
N ALA A 185 6.55 19.63 -8.14
CA ALA A 185 7.56 20.60 -7.70
C ALA A 185 7.55 20.64 -6.17
N PRO A 186 8.70 20.66 -5.49
CA PRO A 186 8.75 20.72 -4.03
C PRO A 186 8.09 22.03 -3.60
N ARG A 187 7.02 21.94 -2.80
CA ARG A 187 6.57 23.09 -2.01
C ARG A 187 7.69 23.41 -1.03
N GLU A 188 8.46 24.41 -1.43
CA GLU A 188 9.31 25.28 -0.64
C GLU A 188 9.05 25.14 0.87
N ALA A 189 10.08 24.69 1.58
CA ALA A 189 10.17 24.86 3.02
C ALA A 189 10.17 26.37 3.30
N ALA A 190 9.02 26.89 3.71
CA ALA A 190 8.87 28.23 4.22
C ALA A 190 7.85 28.21 5.37
N ALA A 191 8.37 27.96 6.58
CA ALA A 191 8.03 28.63 7.83
C ALA A 191 9.01 28.15 8.92
#